data_AF-A0A7S0FH05-F1
#
_entry.id   AF-A0A7S0FH05-F1
#
_cell.length_a   1.000
_cell.length_b   1.000
_cell.length_c   1.000
_cell.angle_alpha   90.00
_cell.angle_beta   90.00
_cell.angle_gamma   90.00
#
_symmetry.space_group_name_H-M   'P 1'
#
loop_
_entity.id
_entity.type
_entity.pdbx_description
1 polymer ?
#
loop_
_entity_poly.entity_id
_entity_poly.type
_entity_poly.pdbx_seq_one_letter_code
_entity_poly.pdbx_strand_id
1 'polypeptide(L)'
;ENLTCDHCTLQWWWVSGNSCLFDAGYFTYFKSMQELRWSASQWSSRSVAAWANCQNSCCSTGGNFGEEFWNCADIKVVAVGTAPPSPGLEPSPPTVAPATAVPVPAPEPEPEPEPT
;
A
#
# COMPACT_ATOMS: atom_id res chain seq x y z
N GLU A 1 19.73 -2.76 21.63
CA GLU A 1 19.09 -3.95 22.24
C GLU A 1 18.26 -3.53 23.44
N ASN A 2 17.31 -4.35 23.88
CA ASN A 2 16.34 -4.08 24.98
C ASN A 2 15.25 -3.03 24.69
N LEU A 3 14.72 -2.99 23.46
CA LEU A 3 13.54 -2.16 23.15
C LEU A 3 12.30 -2.69 23.87
N THR A 4 11.66 -1.86 24.69
CA THR A 4 10.31 -2.09 25.22
C THR A 4 9.47 -0.84 24.99
N CYS A 5 8.17 -1.03 24.76
CA CYS A 5 7.25 0.08 24.52
C CYS A 5 5.81 -0.34 24.75
N ASP A 6 5.03 0.49 25.45
CA ASP A 6 3.60 0.25 25.68
C ASP A 6 2.70 0.70 24.53
N HIS A 7 2.98 1.87 23.93
CA HIS A 7 2.23 2.45 22.81
C HIS A 7 3.20 2.97 21.76
N CYS A 8 3.52 2.13 20.78
CA CYS A 8 4.41 2.46 19.69
C CYS A 8 3.75 2.26 18.33
N THR A 9 4.20 3.03 17.36
CA THR A 9 3.80 2.84 15.96
C THR A 9 4.86 2.04 15.23
N LEU A 10 4.47 0.91 14.67
CA LEU A 10 5.22 0.23 13.63
C LEU A 10 4.86 0.85 12.29
N GLN A 11 5.85 1.38 11.59
CA GLN A 11 5.68 1.87 10.23
C GLN A 11 6.17 0.82 9.24
N TRP A 12 5.29 0.42 8.33
CA TRP A 12 5.68 -0.26 7.11
C TRP A 12 5.73 0.76 5.97
N TRP A 13 6.87 0.81 5.30
CA TRP A 13 7.09 1.65 4.13
C TRP A 13 7.42 0.74 2.94
N TRP A 14 6.66 0.89 1.87
CA TRP A 14 6.87 0.17 0.62
C TRP A 14 7.02 1.16 -0.54
N VAL A 15 8.17 1.11 -1.19
CA VAL A 15 8.42 1.81 -2.45
C VAL A 15 8.32 0.83 -3.61
N SER A 16 7.47 1.12 -4.59
CA SER A 16 7.34 0.31 -5.79
C SER A 16 8.50 0.56 -6.78
N GLY A 17 8.75 -0.40 -7.67
CA GLY A 17 9.84 -0.35 -8.65
C GLY A 17 9.38 -0.29 -10.12
N ASN A 18 8.13 0.12 -10.39
CA ASN A 18 7.56 0.14 -11.75
C ASN A 18 7.90 1.41 -12.55
N SER A 19 8.18 2.54 -11.88
CA SER A 19 8.48 3.83 -12.53
C SER A 19 9.98 4.13 -12.65
N CYS A 20 10.77 3.67 -11.68
CA CYS A 20 12.23 3.81 -11.63
C CYS A 20 12.82 2.63 -10.85
N LEU A 21 14.12 2.39 -11.02
CA LEU A 21 14.87 1.41 -10.23
C LEU A 21 15.26 2.03 -8.89
N PHE A 22 15.19 1.28 -7.80
CA PHE A 22 15.45 1.86 -6.48
C PHE A 22 16.88 2.41 -6.37
N ASP A 23 17.86 1.63 -6.84
CA ASP A 23 19.28 2.00 -6.83
C ASP A 23 20.08 1.31 -7.94
N ALA A 24 21.39 1.56 -7.96
CA ALA A 24 22.32 0.98 -8.91
C ALA A 24 22.46 -0.55 -8.78
N GLY A 25 22.09 -1.12 -7.63
CA GLY A 25 22.17 -2.55 -7.34
C GLY A 25 21.32 -3.40 -8.27
N TYR A 26 20.20 -2.87 -8.76
CA TYR A 26 19.38 -3.51 -9.78
C TYR A 26 20.17 -3.85 -11.05
N PHE A 27 21.02 -2.94 -11.52
CA PHE A 27 21.85 -3.18 -12.71
C PHE A 27 22.84 -4.31 -12.46
N THR A 28 23.54 -4.29 -11.33
CA THR A 28 24.51 -5.33 -10.97
C THR A 28 23.83 -6.68 -10.89
N TYR A 29 22.73 -6.77 -10.13
CA TYR A 29 21.99 -8.01 -9.92
C TYR A 29 21.47 -8.62 -11.22
N PHE A 30 20.72 -7.85 -12.02
CA PHE A 30 20.10 -8.38 -13.24
C PHE A 30 21.11 -8.65 -14.36
N LYS A 31 22.22 -7.91 -14.44
CA LYS A 31 23.32 -8.24 -15.37
C LYS A 31 24.03 -9.53 -14.96
N SER A 32 24.30 -9.74 -13.67
CA SER A 32 24.86 -11.01 -13.19
C SER A 32 23.92 -12.19 -13.46
N MET A 33 22.60 -12.02 -13.30
CA MET A 33 21.64 -13.05 -13.72
C MET A 33 21.72 -13.34 -15.23
N GLN A 34 21.84 -12.30 -16.05
CA GLN A 34 21.96 -12.44 -17.51
C GLN A 34 23.24 -13.19 -17.91
N GLU A 35 24.37 -12.91 -17.25
CA GLU A 35 25.65 -13.61 -17.45
C GLU A 35 25.52 -15.10 -17.12
N LEU A 36 24.75 -15.44 -16.09
CA LEU A 36 24.39 -16.81 -15.72
C LEU A 36 23.34 -17.46 -16.65
N ARG A 37 23.06 -16.84 -17.82
CA ARG A 37 22.10 -17.31 -18.85
C ARG A 37 20.64 -17.31 -18.39
N TRP A 38 20.29 -16.58 -17.34
CA TRP A 38 18.89 -16.34 -17.00
C TRP A 38 18.27 -15.32 -17.95
N SER A 39 16.95 -15.43 -18.18
CA SER A 39 16.20 -14.47 -19.00
C SER A 39 15.92 -13.16 -18.24
N ALA A 40 16.96 -12.51 -17.74
CA ALA A 40 16.91 -11.35 -16.85
C ALA A 40 16.00 -10.21 -17.36
N SER A 41 15.94 -10.02 -18.67
CA SER A 41 15.11 -9.02 -19.33
C SER A 41 13.60 -9.24 -19.15
N GLN A 42 13.15 -10.47 -18.86
CA GLN A 42 11.74 -10.78 -18.59
C GLN A 42 11.28 -10.25 -17.22
N TRP A 43 12.19 -10.10 -16.26
CA TRP A 43 11.89 -9.55 -14.94
C TRP A 43 12.25 -8.06 -14.83
N SER A 44 13.35 -7.64 -15.47
CA SER A 44 13.76 -6.23 -15.46
C SER A 44 14.48 -5.84 -16.75
N SER A 45 13.70 -5.59 -17.81
CA SER A 45 14.22 -5.15 -19.11
C SER A 45 15.07 -3.87 -19.01
N ARG A 46 14.67 -2.92 -18.16
CA ARG A 46 15.40 -1.67 -17.91
C ARG A 46 16.78 -1.91 -17.29
N SER A 47 16.93 -2.88 -16.39
CA SER A 47 18.20 -3.13 -15.69
C SER A 47 19.29 -3.73 -16.58
N VAL A 48 18.90 -4.38 -17.67
CA VAL A 48 19.84 -4.99 -18.64
C VAL A 48 19.94 -4.22 -19.95
N ALA A 49 19.19 -3.12 -20.10
CA ALA A 49 19.25 -2.29 -21.29
C ALA A 49 20.59 -1.53 -21.39
N ALA A 50 21.20 -1.52 -22.58
CA ALA A 50 22.50 -0.88 -22.81
C ALA A 50 22.51 0.64 -22.57
N TRP A 51 21.36 1.31 -22.75
CA TRP A 51 21.20 2.76 -22.56
C TRP A 51 20.95 3.15 -21.09
N ALA A 52 20.56 2.19 -20.25
CA ALA A 52 20.10 2.48 -18.91
C ALA A 52 21.27 2.49 -17.92
N ASN A 53 21.28 3.52 -17.08
CA ASN A 53 22.19 3.65 -15.94
C ASN A 53 21.46 4.33 -14.78
N CYS A 54 22.10 4.41 -13.62
CA CYS A 54 21.41 4.92 -12.44
C CYS A 54 21.08 6.41 -12.55
N GLN A 55 21.87 7.19 -13.30
CA GLN A 55 21.63 8.61 -13.52
C GLN A 55 20.33 8.88 -14.28
N ASN A 56 19.89 7.97 -15.15
CA ASN A 56 18.68 8.14 -15.97
C ASN A 56 17.51 7.21 -15.63
N SER A 57 17.75 6.18 -14.81
CA SER A 57 16.76 5.13 -14.54
C SER A 57 16.54 4.83 -13.06
N CYS A 58 17.44 5.26 -12.17
CA CYS A 58 17.17 5.14 -10.74
C CYS A 58 16.25 6.25 -10.27
N CYS A 59 15.56 5.99 -9.15
CA CYS A 59 14.74 6.98 -8.48
C CYS A 59 15.63 8.13 -7.95
N SER A 60 15.18 9.37 -8.12
CA SER A 60 15.95 10.55 -7.69
C SER A 60 15.07 11.72 -7.28
N THR A 61 15.58 12.52 -6.34
CA THR A 61 14.91 13.76 -5.93
C THR A 61 14.87 14.74 -7.10
N GLY A 62 13.67 15.22 -7.46
CA GLY A 62 13.46 16.09 -8.62
C GLY A 62 13.42 15.36 -9.97
N GLY A 63 13.52 14.03 -9.98
CA GLY A 63 13.35 13.17 -11.14
C GLY A 63 12.14 12.24 -11.00
N ASN A 64 12.25 11.05 -11.59
CA ASN A 64 11.25 10.00 -11.38
C ASN A 64 11.38 9.44 -9.97
N PHE A 65 10.23 9.15 -9.36
CA PHE A 65 10.14 8.56 -8.04
C PHE A 65 9.17 7.38 -8.05
N GLY A 66 9.44 6.36 -7.23
CA GLY A 66 8.56 5.20 -7.10
C GLY A 66 7.24 5.58 -6.45
N GLU A 67 6.20 4.79 -6.65
CA GLU A 67 5.00 4.95 -5.83
C GLU A 67 5.32 4.51 -4.40
N GLU A 68 4.85 5.25 -3.41
CA GLU A 68 5.12 4.96 -2.01
C GLU A 68 3.85 4.68 -1.22
N PHE A 69 3.92 3.65 -0.38
CA PHE A 69 2.87 3.28 0.56
C PHE A 69 3.41 3.29 1.97
N TRP A 70 2.68 3.93 2.86
CA TRP A 70 3.05 4.09 4.26
C TRP A 70 1.89 3.58 5.09
N ASN A 71 2.12 2.52 5.86
CA ASN A 71 1.13 1.96 6.78
C ASN A 71 1.66 2.02 8.19
N CYS A 72 0.77 2.32 9.13
CA CYS A 72 1.08 2.39 10.55
C CYS A 72 0.25 1.34 11.29
N ALA A 73 0.87 0.68 12.27
CA ALA A 73 0.20 -0.21 13.19
C ALA A 73 0.57 0.14 14.63
N ASP A 74 -0.41 0.20 15.51
CA ASP A 74 -0.18 0.39 16.94
C ASP A 74 0.24 -0.94 17.57
N ILE A 75 1.38 -0.93 18.26
CA ILE A 75 2.00 -2.12 18.84
C ILE A 75 2.51 -1.87 20.26
N LYS A 76 2.63 -2.95 21.02
CA LYS A 76 3.36 -3.05 22.28
C LYS A 76 4.55 -3.98 22.11
N VAL A 77 5.75 -3.53 22.51
CA VAL A 77 6.97 -4.35 22.53
C VAL A 77 7.26 -4.73 23.98
N VAL A 78 7.18 -6.03 24.29
CA VAL A 78 7.43 -6.58 25.63
C VAL A 78 8.83 -7.17 25.73
N ALA A 79 9.39 -7.20 26.94
CA ALA A 79 10.67 -7.84 27.20
C ALA A 79 10.58 -9.37 26.95
N VAL A 80 11.70 -9.96 26.52
CA VAL A 80 11.83 -11.40 26.34
C VAL A 80 11.48 -12.12 27.66
N GLY A 81 10.65 -13.16 27.58
CA GLY A 81 10.18 -13.91 28.75
C GLY A 81 8.88 -13.39 29.38
N THR A 82 8.33 -12.28 28.89
CA THR A 82 6.99 -11.82 29.27
C THR A 82 5.94 -12.54 28.44
N ALA A 83 4.86 -13.04 29.05
CA ALA A 83 3.74 -13.63 28.32
C ALA A 83 3.09 -12.57 27.39
N PRO A 84 2.71 -12.92 26.15
CA PRO A 84 1.98 -12.01 25.28
C PRO A 84 0.68 -11.57 25.96
N PRO A 85 0.24 -10.31 25.79
CA PRO A 85 -1.10 -9.93 26.21
C PRO A 85 -2.12 -10.81 25.49
N SER A 86 -3.16 -11.25 26.22
CA SER A 86 -4.27 -11.98 25.61
C SER A 86 -4.91 -11.10 24.54
N PRO A 87 -5.26 -11.64 23.34
CA PRO A 87 -5.98 -10.87 22.33
C PRO A 87 -7.20 -10.22 22.98
N GLY A 88 -7.30 -8.90 22.91
CA GLY A 88 -8.48 -8.19 23.38
C GLY A 88 -9.69 -8.69 22.60
N LEU A 89 -10.82 -8.90 23.30
CA LEU A 89 -12.09 -9.18 22.64
C LEU A 89 -12.35 -8.06 21.63
N GLU A 90 -12.59 -8.44 20.38
CA GLU A 90 -12.96 -7.51 19.32
C GLU A 90 -14.16 -6.68 19.79
N PRO A 91 -14.14 -5.34 19.64
CA PRO A 91 -15.27 -4.53 20.05
C PRO A 91 -16.52 -5.03 19.30
N SER A 92 -17.57 -5.39 20.05
CA SER A 92 -18.84 -5.77 19.44
C SER A 92 -19.32 -4.63 18.54
N PRO A 93 -19.81 -4.94 17.32
CA PRO A 93 -20.39 -3.93 16.47
C PRO A 93 -21.51 -3.20 17.22
N PRO A 94 -21.64 -1.87 17.05
CA PRO A 94 -22.69 -1.11 17.71
C PRO A 94 -24.05 -1.68 17.32
N THR A 95 -24.92 -1.90 18.32
CA THR A 95 -26.32 -2.26 18.09
C THR A 95 -26.96 -1.18 17.24
N VAL A 96 -27.31 -1.52 16.00
CA VAL A 96 -28.02 -0.61 15.09
C VAL A 96 -29.41 -0.36 15.68
N ALA A 97 -29.72 0.89 16.01
CA ALA A 97 -31.07 1.27 16.40
C ALA A 97 -32.04 1.00 15.23
N PRO A 98 -33.29 0.58 15.48
CA PRO A 98 -34.28 0.38 14.43
C PRO A 98 -34.44 1.68 13.62
N ALA A 99 -34.26 1.59 12.30
CA ALA A 99 -34.49 2.71 11.41
C ALA A 99 -35.94 3.19 11.56
N THR A 100 -36.12 4.47 11.89
CA THR A 100 -37.43 5.12 11.87
C THR A 100 -37.94 5.08 10.42
N ALA A 101 -39.14 4.54 10.21
CA ALA A 101 -39.74 4.47 8.88
C ALA A 101 -39.84 5.88 8.28
N VAL A 102 -39.24 6.08 7.11
CA VAL A 102 -39.37 7.33 6.36
C VAL A 102 -40.81 7.43 5.87
N PRO A 103 -41.50 8.58 6.06
CA PRO A 103 -42.84 8.77 5.54
C PRO A 103 -42.84 8.70 4.01
N VAL A 104 -43.76 7.91 3.45
CA VAL A 104 -43.94 7.75 2.01
C VAL A 104 -44.37 9.09 1.42
N PRO A 105 -43.70 9.60 0.37
CA PRO A 105 -44.12 10.83 -0.31
C PRO A 105 -45.50 10.64 -0.95
N ALA A 106 -46.30 11.70 -0.93
CA ALA A 106 -47.64 11.71 -1.52
C ALA A 106 -47.57 11.42 -3.04
N PRO A 107 -48.59 10.74 -3.60
CA PRO A 107 -48.64 10.47 -5.04
C PRO A 107 -48.62 11.78 -5.84
N GLU A 108 -47.82 11.79 -6.90
CA GLU A 108 -47.69 12.89 -7.83
C GLU A 108 -49.01 13.13 -8.58
N PRO A 109 -49.45 14.40 -8.77
CA PRO A 109 -50.67 14.70 -9.50
C PRO A 109 -50.58 14.25 -10.97
N GLU A 110 -51.71 13.78 -11.49
CA GLU A 110 -51.84 13.26 -12.85
C GLU A 110 -51.48 14.31 -13.91
N PRO A 111 -50.77 13.94 -14.99
CA PRO A 111 -50.37 14.89 -16.02
C PRO A 111 -51.57 15.52 -16.73
N GLU A 112 -51.47 16.83 -16.96
CA GLU A 112 -52.50 17.64 -17.61
C GLU A 112 -52.67 17.24 -19.09
N PRO A 113 -53.89 17.15 -19.62
CA PRO A 113 -54.12 16.76 -21.01
C PRO A 113 -53.60 17.83 -21.98
N GLU A 114 -52.89 17.38 -23.02
CA GLU A 114 -52.38 18.24 -24.07
C GLU A 114 -53.52 18.86 -24.92
N PRO A 115 -53.43 20.15 -25.28
CA PRO A 115 -54.43 20.82 -26.11
C PRO A 115 -54.33 20.36 -27.58
N THR A 116 -55.49 20.00 -28.15
CA THR A 116 -55.70 19.67 -29.57
C THR A 116 -55.66 20.88 -30.50
#